data_AF-A0A0F9CQQ1-F1
#
_entry.id   AF-A0A0F9CQQ1-F1
#
_cell.length_a   1.000
_cell.length_b   1.000
_cell.length_c   1.000
_cell.angle_alpha   90.00
_cell.angle_beta   90.00
_cell.angle_gamma   90.00
#
_symmetry.space_group_name_H-M   'P 1'
#
loop_
_entity.id
_entity.type
_entity.pdbx_description
1 polymer ?
#
loop_
_entity_poly.entity_id
_entity_poly.type
_entity_poly.pdbx_seq_one_letter_code
_entity_poly.pdbx_strand_id
1 'polypeptide(L)'
;MNRLSHAYATILMLLLVFAASACVTPRPQIDSVADAIAVSSADIKSVAQTVQNLCMNTVENGPCAAGSLISTDTKDSFKRSLQGALDYVSTAKRLLAAGHAVDASDNLALADAIILAIQAELERRQ
;
A
#
# COMPACT_ATOMS: atom_id res chain seq x y z
N MET A 1 2.16 38.21 -41.47
CA MET A 1 1.58 38.11 -40.11
C MET A 1 1.35 36.64 -39.79
N ASN A 2 2.40 35.93 -39.33
CA ASN A 2 2.43 34.47 -39.10
C ASN A 2 2.17 34.11 -37.62
N ARG A 3 1.05 34.57 -37.04
CA ARG A 3 0.72 34.25 -35.63
C ARG A 3 -0.03 32.93 -35.45
N LEU A 4 -0.52 32.31 -36.53
CA LEU A 4 -1.29 31.07 -36.47
C LEU A 4 -0.44 29.80 -36.32
N SER A 5 0.80 29.74 -36.81
CA SER A 5 1.64 28.52 -36.71
C SER A 5 2.27 28.26 -35.33
N HIS A 6 2.43 29.28 -34.48
CA HIS A 6 3.07 29.11 -33.17
C HIS A 6 2.13 28.51 -32.11
N ALA A 7 0.81 28.68 -32.29
CA ALA A 7 -0.19 28.14 -31.37
C ALA A 7 -0.35 26.61 -31.53
N TYR A 8 -0.27 26.09 -32.76
CA TYR A 8 -0.39 24.64 -33.00
C TYR A 8 0.86 23.87 -32.56
N ALA A 9 2.05 24.46 -32.69
CA ALA A 9 3.30 23.82 -32.27
C ALA A 9 3.40 23.67 -30.74
N THR A 10 2.87 24.63 -29.99
CA THR A 10 2.89 24.60 -28.52
C THR A 10 1.86 23.63 -27.93
N ILE A 11 0.67 23.51 -28.55
CA ILE A 11 -0.35 22.54 -28.13
C ILE A 11 0.12 21.09 -28.39
N LEU A 12 0.79 20.84 -29.52
CA LEU A 12 1.30 19.50 -29.86
C LEU A 12 2.44 19.06 -28.91
N MET A 13 3.25 20.01 -28.42
CA MET A 13 4.33 19.71 -27.48
C MET A 13 3.82 19.39 -26.06
N LEU A 14 2.72 20.03 -25.62
CA LEU A 14 2.10 19.74 -24.31
C LEU A 14 1.39 18.38 -24.26
N LEU A 15 0.84 17.91 -25.39
CA LEU A 15 0.19 16.59 -25.48
C LEU A 15 1.19 15.42 -25.44
N LEU A 16 2.43 15.64 -25.85
CA LEU A 16 3.48 14.61 -25.81
C LEU A 16 4.13 14.42 -24.43
N VAL A 17 3.97 15.38 -23.51
CA VAL A 17 4.52 15.27 -22.14
C VAL A 17 3.68 14.37 -21.23
N PHE A 18 2.41 14.10 -21.59
CA PHE A 18 1.53 13.22 -20.81
C PHE A 18 1.74 11.71 -21.08
N ALA A 19 2.58 11.34 -22.05
CA ALA A 19 2.74 9.94 -22.45
C ALA A 19 3.90 9.20 -21.73
N ALA A 20 4.63 9.87 -20.82
CA ALA A 20 5.88 9.33 -20.26
C ALA A 20 5.98 9.32 -18.72
N SER A 21 4.89 9.58 -17.99
CA SER A 21 4.89 9.52 -16.53
C SER A 21 4.21 8.23 -16.07
N ALA A 22 5.03 7.19 -15.98
CA ALA A 22 4.96 6.08 -15.04
C ALA A 22 3.62 5.36 -14.84
N CYS A 23 3.68 4.03 -14.97
CA CYS A 23 2.80 3.09 -14.29
C CYS A 23 2.93 3.25 -12.75
N VAL A 24 2.45 4.37 -12.21
CA VAL A 24 2.02 4.46 -10.83
C VAL A 24 0.56 4.12 -10.91
N THR A 25 0.17 2.91 -10.52
CA THR A 25 -1.23 2.61 -10.20
C THR A 25 -1.67 3.68 -9.21
N PRO A 26 -2.58 4.60 -9.58
CA PRO A 26 -3.01 5.62 -8.65
C PRO A 26 -3.67 4.90 -7.49
N ARG A 27 -3.20 5.13 -6.25
CA ARG A 27 -4.05 4.82 -5.10
C ARG A 27 -5.38 5.53 -5.34
N PRO A 28 -6.53 4.85 -5.19
CA PRO A 28 -7.82 5.49 -5.37
C PRO A 28 -7.88 6.74 -4.49
N GLN A 29 -8.51 7.82 -4.98
CA GLN A 29 -8.73 9.01 -4.16
C GLN A 29 -9.50 8.58 -2.91
N ILE A 30 -8.87 8.76 -1.75
CA ILE A 30 -9.46 8.42 -0.46
C ILE A 30 -10.29 9.63 -0.06
N ASP A 31 -11.56 9.62 -0.47
CA ASP A 31 -12.49 10.72 -0.23
C ASP A 31 -13.15 10.64 1.17
N SER A 32 -12.95 9.53 1.88
CA SER A 32 -13.47 9.32 3.24
C SER A 32 -12.60 8.40 4.10
N VAL A 33 -12.74 8.53 5.42
CA VAL A 33 -12.12 7.62 6.40
C VAL A 33 -12.62 6.18 6.22
N ALA A 34 -13.85 5.99 5.73
CA ALA A 34 -14.39 4.67 5.42
C ALA A 34 -13.65 4.01 4.24
N ASP A 35 -13.35 4.77 3.19
CA ASP A 35 -12.56 4.30 2.06
C ASP A 35 -11.13 3.98 2.49
N ALA A 36 -10.55 4.82 3.36
CA ALA A 36 -9.23 4.59 3.93
C ALA A 36 -9.15 3.24 4.67
N ILE A 37 -10.16 2.92 5.49
CA ILE A 37 -10.25 1.61 6.19
C ILE A 37 -10.25 0.46 5.18
N ALA A 38 -11.01 0.58 4.09
CA ALA A 38 -11.07 -0.45 3.05
C ALA A 38 -9.73 -0.61 2.32
N VAL A 39 -9.06 0.50 1.99
CA VAL A 39 -7.74 0.51 1.34
C VAL A 39 -6.68 -0.11 2.26
N SER A 40 -6.53 0.35 3.51
CA SER A 40 -5.54 -0.22 4.44
C SER A 40 -5.81 -1.72 4.69
N SER A 41 -7.07 -2.13 4.77
CA SER A 41 -7.43 -3.57 4.88
C SER A 41 -6.98 -4.39 3.67
N ALA A 42 -7.11 -3.83 2.46
CA ALA A 42 -6.68 -4.47 1.23
C ALA A 42 -5.14 -4.52 1.15
N ASP A 43 -4.47 -3.44 1.53
CA ASP A 43 -3.00 -3.36 1.55
C ASP A 43 -2.41 -4.38 2.53
N ILE A 44 -2.98 -4.54 3.73
CA ILE A 44 -2.55 -5.58 4.68
C ILE A 44 -2.62 -6.98 4.05
N LYS A 45 -3.72 -7.30 3.36
CA LYS A 45 -3.87 -8.60 2.68
C LYS A 45 -2.85 -8.77 1.56
N SER A 46 -2.61 -7.73 0.78
CA SER A 46 -1.61 -7.72 -0.29
C SER A 46 -0.21 -7.97 0.26
N VAL A 47 0.18 -7.26 1.32
CA VAL A 47 1.49 -7.44 1.98
C VAL A 47 1.61 -8.84 2.58
N ALA A 48 0.57 -9.34 3.25
CA ALA A 48 0.57 -10.70 3.78
C ALA A 48 0.78 -11.75 2.68
N GLN A 49 0.15 -11.57 1.51
CA GLN A 49 0.33 -12.44 0.36
C GLN A 49 1.76 -12.39 -0.18
N THR A 50 2.36 -11.20 -0.28
CA THR A 50 3.77 -11.08 -0.68
C THR A 50 4.69 -11.79 0.29
N VAL A 51 4.48 -11.63 1.61
CA VAL A 51 5.25 -12.35 2.64
C VAL A 51 5.14 -13.87 2.45
N GLN A 52 3.91 -14.37 2.24
CA GLN A 52 3.66 -15.79 1.98
C GLN A 52 4.39 -16.28 0.72
N ASN A 53 4.37 -15.49 -0.36
CA ASN A 53 5.05 -15.83 -1.61
C ASN A 53 6.57 -15.89 -1.44
N LEU A 54 7.18 -14.92 -0.74
CA LEU A 54 8.62 -14.90 -0.50
C LEU A 54 9.09 -16.01 0.46
N CYS A 55 8.22 -16.40 1.40
CA CYS A 55 8.50 -17.47 2.36
C CYS A 55 8.40 -18.87 1.74
N MET A 56 7.55 -19.04 0.71
CA MET A 56 7.31 -20.30 0.02
C MET A 56 6.93 -21.47 0.95
N ASN A 57 6.37 -21.20 2.13
CA ASN A 57 5.96 -22.27 3.05
C ASN A 57 4.85 -23.11 2.41
N THR A 58 5.04 -24.43 2.41
CA THR A 58 4.11 -25.42 1.87
C THR A 58 3.09 -25.90 2.90
N VAL A 59 3.33 -25.58 4.18
CA VAL A 59 2.44 -25.85 5.31
C VAL A 59 1.92 -24.51 5.82
N GLU A 60 0.62 -24.41 6.06
CA GLU A 60 -0.01 -23.23 6.64
C GLU A 60 0.64 -22.92 8.00
N ASN A 61 1.07 -21.66 8.20
CA ASN A 61 1.82 -21.21 9.37
C ASN A 61 3.16 -21.94 9.65
N GLY A 62 3.60 -22.82 8.75
CA GLY A 62 4.86 -23.54 8.87
C GLY A 62 6.11 -22.65 8.67
N PRO A 63 7.32 -23.24 8.79
CA PRO A 63 8.56 -22.56 8.48
C PRO A 63 8.64 -22.23 6.97
N CYS A 64 9.45 -21.23 6.62
CA CYS A 64 9.74 -20.95 5.22
C CYS A 64 10.50 -22.10 4.57
N ALA A 65 10.22 -22.35 3.28
CA ALA A 65 10.87 -23.43 2.55
C ALA A 65 12.35 -23.09 2.30
N ALA A 66 13.17 -24.12 2.08
CA ALA A 66 14.55 -23.94 1.70
C ALA A 66 14.63 -23.15 0.37
N GLY A 67 15.51 -22.13 0.32
CA GLY A 67 15.63 -21.23 -0.83
C GLY A 67 14.66 -20.05 -0.83
N SER A 68 13.89 -19.84 0.24
CA SER A 68 13.04 -18.66 0.40
C SER A 68 13.83 -17.36 0.42
N LEU A 69 13.21 -16.28 -0.07
CA LEU A 69 13.81 -14.94 -0.07
C LEU A 69 13.75 -14.26 1.30
N ILE A 70 12.94 -14.81 2.21
CA ILE A 70 12.87 -14.39 3.62
C ILE A 70 13.04 -15.56 4.56
N SER A 71 13.61 -15.31 5.74
CA SER A 71 13.69 -16.31 6.81
C SER A 71 12.35 -16.46 7.53
N THR A 72 12.17 -17.59 8.23
CA THR A 72 11.01 -17.82 9.11
C THR A 72 10.88 -16.72 10.17
N ASP A 73 11.99 -16.28 10.78
CA ASP A 73 11.98 -15.20 11.77
C ASP A 73 11.50 -13.87 11.19
N THR A 74 11.89 -13.58 9.94
CA THR A 74 11.45 -12.39 9.20
C THR A 74 9.94 -12.47 8.93
N LYS A 75 9.46 -13.61 8.41
CA LYS A 75 8.03 -13.88 8.21
C LYS A 75 7.24 -13.70 9.50
N ASP A 76 7.70 -14.26 10.61
CA ASP A 76 7.01 -14.17 11.91
C ASP A 76 7.02 -12.74 12.46
N SER A 77 8.11 -11.98 12.23
CA SER A 77 8.17 -10.56 12.57
C SER A 77 7.16 -9.75 11.77
N PHE A 78 7.10 -9.93 10.44
CA PHE A 78 6.10 -9.26 9.60
C PHE A 78 4.69 -9.65 9.97
N LYS A 79 4.43 -10.93 10.27
CA LYS A 79 3.11 -11.40 10.72
C LYS A 79 2.65 -10.66 11.98
N ARG A 80 3.53 -10.51 12.97
CA ARG A 80 3.22 -9.74 14.20
C ARG A 80 2.94 -8.26 13.90
N SER A 81 3.75 -7.64 13.05
CA SER A 81 3.54 -6.24 12.67
C SER A 81 2.22 -6.05 11.89
N LEU A 82 1.90 -6.93 10.95
CA LEU A 82 0.63 -6.91 10.22
C LEU A 82 -0.57 -7.13 11.15
N GLN A 83 -0.43 -7.96 12.19
CA GLN A 83 -1.45 -8.07 13.22
C GLN A 83 -1.65 -6.74 13.95
N GLY A 84 -0.58 -6.03 14.31
CA GLY A 84 -0.68 -4.68 14.89
C GLY A 84 -1.37 -3.68 13.95
N ALA A 85 -1.08 -3.72 12.65
CA ALA A 85 -1.77 -2.89 11.66
C ALA A 85 -3.28 -3.22 11.59
N LEU A 86 -3.65 -4.51 11.63
CA LEU A 86 -5.06 -4.92 11.68
C LEU A 86 -5.77 -4.40 12.93
N ASP A 87 -5.10 -4.41 14.09
CA ASP A 87 -5.66 -3.92 15.35
C ASP A 87 -5.94 -2.41 15.29
N TYR A 88 -5.05 -1.63 14.65
CA TYR A 88 -5.27 -0.21 14.38
C TYR A 88 -6.44 0.04 13.41
N VAL A 89 -6.53 -0.72 12.31
CA VAL A 89 -7.66 -0.63 11.36
C VAL A 89 -8.99 -0.98 12.05
N SER A 90 -9.00 -2.02 12.89
CA SER A 90 -10.17 -2.41 13.69
C SER A 90 -10.59 -1.30 14.65
N THR A 91 -9.62 -0.68 15.32
CA THR A 91 -9.84 0.47 16.21
C THR A 91 -10.39 1.66 15.46
N ALA A 92 -9.82 2.00 14.29
CA ALA A 92 -10.30 3.06 13.42
C ALA A 92 -11.77 2.83 12.99
N LYS A 93 -12.12 1.59 12.62
CA LYS A 93 -13.50 1.23 12.27
C LYS A 93 -14.48 1.47 13.41
N ARG A 94 -14.10 1.11 14.65
CA ARG A 94 -14.92 1.35 15.84
C ARG A 94 -15.06 2.84 16.15
N LEU A 95 -13.98 3.60 16.05
CA LEU A 95 -13.96 5.06 16.28
C LEU A 95 -14.84 5.79 15.26
N LEU A 96 -14.74 5.43 13.97
CA LEU A 96 -15.57 5.99 12.92
C LEU A 96 -17.06 5.71 13.17
N ALA A 97 -17.41 4.48 13.56
CA ALA A 97 -18.79 4.12 13.90
C ALA A 97 -19.35 4.90 15.11
N ALA A 98 -18.47 5.36 16.01
CA ALA A 98 -18.82 6.19 17.15
C ALA A 98 -18.75 7.71 16.86
N GLY A 99 -18.47 8.12 15.62
CA GLY A 99 -18.39 9.53 15.22
C GLY A 99 -17.03 10.20 15.46
N HIS A 100 -16.02 9.46 15.90
CA HIS A 100 -14.67 9.95 16.17
C HIS A 100 -13.79 9.85 14.91
N ALA A 101 -14.11 10.65 13.89
CA ALA A 101 -13.46 10.55 12.58
C ALA A 101 -11.96 10.93 12.60
N VAL A 102 -11.56 11.91 13.42
CA VAL A 102 -10.15 12.31 13.56
C VAL A 102 -9.33 11.20 14.19
N ASP A 103 -9.77 10.66 15.33
CA ASP A 103 -9.09 9.55 16.00
C ASP A 103 -9.01 8.30 15.11
N ALA A 104 -10.06 8.05 14.31
CA ALA A 104 -10.06 6.96 13.33
C ALA A 104 -8.99 7.19 12.25
N SER A 105 -8.84 8.42 11.76
CA SER A 105 -7.79 8.79 10.81
C SER A 105 -6.39 8.61 11.39
N ASP A 106 -6.18 8.99 12.65
CA ASP A 106 -4.88 8.83 13.32
C ASP A 106 -4.50 7.35 13.47
N ASN A 107 -5.47 6.49 13.81
CA ASN A 107 -5.25 5.05 13.85
C ASN A 107 -4.92 4.46 12.47
N LEU A 108 -5.55 4.95 11.40
CA LEU A 108 -5.20 4.52 10.04
C LEU A 108 -3.79 4.95 9.65
N ALA A 109 -3.35 6.15 10.03
CA ALA A 109 -1.98 6.59 9.78
C ALA A 109 -0.95 5.66 10.46
N LEU A 110 -1.25 5.15 11.65
CA LEU A 110 -0.40 4.15 12.33
C LEU A 110 -0.37 2.81 11.59
N ALA A 111 -1.53 2.34 11.12
CA ALA A 111 -1.60 1.12 10.31
C ALA A 111 -0.79 1.27 9.01
N ASP A 112 -0.97 2.38 8.30
CA ASP A 112 -0.29 2.66 7.03
C ASP A 112 1.23 2.78 7.21
N ALA A 113 1.69 3.38 8.31
CA ALA A 113 3.13 3.45 8.61
C ALA A 113 3.75 2.05 8.75
N ILE A 114 3.04 1.11 9.39
CA ILE A 114 3.49 -0.28 9.51
C ILE A 114 3.50 -0.96 8.13
N ILE A 115 2.42 -0.81 7.36
CA ILE A 115 2.29 -1.39 6.02
C ILE A 115 3.43 -0.93 5.11
N LEU A 116 3.68 0.39 5.06
CA LEU A 116 4.75 0.98 4.26
C LEU A 116 6.14 0.51 4.69
N ALA A 117 6.38 0.41 6.00
CA ALA A 117 7.65 -0.09 6.51
C ALA A 117 7.92 -1.55 6.09
N ILE A 118 6.89 -2.40 6.11
CA ILE A 118 7.00 -3.79 5.65
C ILE A 118 7.20 -3.83 4.13
N GLN A 119 6.42 -3.06 3.36
CA GLN A 119 6.56 -2.99 1.90
C GLN A 119 7.98 -2.58 1.49
N ALA A 120 8.54 -1.54 2.08
CA ALA A 120 9.90 -1.09 1.81
C ALA A 120 10.97 -2.14 2.17
N GLU A 121 10.72 -2.97 3.18
CA GLU A 121 11.60 -4.09 3.52
C GLU A 121 11.46 -5.26 2.53
N LEU A 122 10.24 -5.55 2.06
CA LEU A 122 9.99 -6.59 1.07
C LEU A 122 10.59 -6.23 -0.30
N GLU A 123 10.49 -4.97 -0.70
CA GLU A 123 11.09 -4.45 -1.95
C GLU A 123 12.62 -4.58 -1.94
N ARG A 124 13.27 -4.41 -0.78
CA ARG A 124 14.73 -4.59 -0.64
C ARG A 124 15.19 -6.05 -0.76
N ARG A 125 14.27 -7.01 -0.79
CA ARG A 125 14.55 -8.46 -0.79
C ARG A 125 14.15 -9.16 -2.09
N GLN A 126 13.62 -8.38 -3.04
CA GLN A 126 13.29 -8.80 -4.40
C GLN A 126 14.41 -8.37 -5.35
#